data_AF-A0A925LGU8-F1
#
_entry.id   AF-A0A925LGU8-F1
#
_cell.length_a   1.000
_cell.length_b   1.000
_cell.length_c   1.000
_cell.angle_alpha   90.00
_cell.angle_beta   90.00
_cell.angle_gamma   90.00
#
_symmetry.space_group_name_H-M   'P 1'
#
loop_
_entity.id
_entity.type
_entity.pdbx_description
1 polymer ?
#
loop_
_entity_poly.entity_id
_entity_poly.type
_entity_poly.pdbx_seq_one_letter_code
_entity_poly.pdbx_strand_id
1 'polypeptide(L)'
;WDYCPSGDPGDLTATIKTLPIIAITTTSGTGSHITPYAVITNPETKEKPGLGSDFTFPKVASVDPELMLTVPKKITASTGFDVLAHSLEAYTSNSATPITDLMCEEAIRIVGKHLRTAVEDGSNLEARTALAYADTLAGFSIAVAVITLCHAISHAVGGVSETVHGETLAAMTPHTMRFSMNSRPEKYKNIGRFLRNEDCCADDSFSLEDSVAEVEKLINDIGMNQPLHTQGVKIEHLEEIANGTIKYMSGGLDLDPKRASKEDILEILKKSF
;
A
#
# COMPACT_ATOMS: atom_id res chain seq x y z
N TRP A 1 -6.09 -3.25 22.73
CA TRP A 1 -5.19 -4.25 22.12
C TRP A 1 -5.93 -5.56 21.91
N ASP A 2 -6.89 -5.91 22.77
CA ASP A 2 -7.74 -7.11 22.70
C ASP A 2 -8.44 -7.37 21.35
N TYR A 3 -8.55 -6.38 20.45
CA TYR A 3 -9.14 -6.52 19.12
C TYR A 3 -8.10 -6.65 17.98
N CYS A 4 -6.81 -6.49 18.29
CA CYS A 4 -5.74 -6.61 17.31
C CYS A 4 -5.37 -8.08 17.13
N PRO A 5 -5.17 -8.57 15.90
CA PRO A 5 -4.77 -9.95 15.68
C PRO A 5 -3.38 -10.18 16.28
N SER A 6 -3.32 -11.08 17.25
CA SER A 6 -2.11 -11.52 17.93
C SER A 6 -1.72 -12.95 17.55
N GLY A 7 -2.65 -13.68 16.92
CA GLY A 7 -2.57 -15.11 16.67
C GLY A 7 -3.10 -15.95 17.83
N ASP A 8 -3.66 -15.33 18.88
CA ASP A 8 -4.29 -15.99 20.03
C ASP A 8 -5.79 -16.22 19.78
N PRO A 9 -6.35 -17.41 20.07
CA PRO A 9 -7.80 -17.66 20.06
C PRO A 9 -8.65 -16.70 20.92
N GLY A 10 -8.03 -15.96 21.84
CA GLY A 10 -8.69 -14.97 22.70
C GLY A 10 -8.95 -13.60 22.07
N ASP A 11 -8.49 -13.35 20.84
CA ASP A 11 -8.70 -12.05 20.17
C ASP A 11 -10.20 -11.73 20.02
N LEU A 12 -10.61 -10.53 20.43
CA LEU A 12 -11.98 -10.06 20.34
C LEU A 12 -12.31 -9.59 18.92
N THR A 13 -13.51 -9.88 18.45
CA THR A 13 -14.05 -9.31 17.20
C THR A 13 -14.93 -8.10 17.51
N ALA A 14 -14.76 -7.01 16.75
CA ALA A 14 -15.69 -5.89 16.79
C ALA A 14 -17.12 -6.35 16.43
N THR A 15 -18.14 -5.79 17.09
CA THR A 15 -19.54 -6.24 16.97
C THR A 15 -20.46 -5.07 16.62
N ILE A 16 -21.76 -5.31 16.48
CA ILE A 16 -22.77 -4.26 16.31
C ILE A 16 -22.77 -3.17 17.40
N LYS A 17 -22.09 -3.41 18.54
CA LYS A 17 -21.91 -2.40 19.60
C LYS A 17 -20.85 -1.35 19.27
N THR A 18 -20.05 -1.52 18.21
CA THR A 18 -19.10 -0.51 17.73
C THR A 18 -19.84 0.78 17.39
N LEU A 19 -19.33 1.91 17.87
CA LEU A 19 -19.92 3.22 17.58
C LEU A 19 -19.86 3.52 16.07
N PRO A 20 -20.86 4.22 15.51
CA PRO A 20 -20.83 4.59 14.10
C PRO A 20 -19.66 5.54 13.81
N ILE A 21 -18.92 5.26 12.73
CA ILE A 21 -17.77 6.04 12.29
C ILE A 21 -18.20 6.93 11.12
N ILE A 22 -17.87 8.22 11.20
CA ILE A 22 -17.95 9.18 10.08
C ILE A 22 -16.52 9.58 9.75
N ALA A 23 -16.07 9.29 8.54
CA ALA A 23 -14.71 9.56 8.09
C ALA A 23 -14.69 10.77 7.17
N ILE A 24 -13.92 11.80 7.55
CA ILE A 24 -13.62 12.96 6.70
C ILE A 24 -12.12 12.90 6.42
N THR A 25 -11.74 12.42 5.23
CA THR A 25 -10.32 12.25 4.90
C THR A 25 -9.70 13.58 4.46
N THR A 26 -8.47 13.83 4.91
CA THR A 26 -7.69 15.05 4.59
C THR A 26 -6.38 14.72 3.86
N THR A 27 -6.21 13.48 3.43
CA THR A 27 -5.05 13.00 2.67
C THR A 27 -5.51 12.03 1.60
N SER A 28 -4.90 12.05 0.42
CA SER A 28 -5.10 11.01 -0.61
C SER A 28 -4.01 9.93 -0.45
N GLY A 29 -4.32 8.82 0.23
CA GLY A 29 -3.36 7.72 0.41
C GLY A 29 -3.90 6.43 0.99
N THR A 30 -4.47 6.51 2.19
CA THR A 30 -4.72 5.33 3.03
C THR A 30 -5.97 4.53 2.63
N GLY A 31 -6.90 5.14 1.88
CA GLY A 31 -8.23 4.59 1.62
C GLY A 31 -9.10 4.37 2.87
N SER A 32 -8.64 4.74 4.07
CA SER A 32 -9.25 4.36 5.35
C SER A 32 -10.68 4.87 5.53
N HIS A 33 -11.08 5.93 4.83
CA HIS A 33 -12.46 6.41 4.81
C HIS A 33 -13.46 5.41 4.23
N ILE A 34 -13.00 4.42 3.49
CA ILE A 34 -13.83 3.39 2.83
C ILE A 34 -13.25 1.98 2.97
N THR A 35 -12.53 1.71 4.06
CA THR A 35 -12.12 0.36 4.48
C THR A 35 -12.62 0.06 5.89
N PRO A 36 -12.73 -1.22 6.29
CA PRO A 36 -13.02 -1.56 7.68
C PRO A 36 -11.78 -1.49 8.58
N TYR A 37 -10.60 -1.16 8.05
CA TYR A 37 -9.33 -1.41 8.74
C TYR A 37 -8.91 -0.24 9.65
N ALA A 38 -8.42 -0.58 10.83
CA ALA A 38 -7.63 0.28 11.70
C ALA A 38 -6.26 -0.36 11.93
N VAL A 39 -5.19 0.39 11.66
CA VAL A 39 -3.81 -0.06 11.85
C VAL A 39 -3.26 0.59 13.10
N ILE A 40 -2.99 -0.22 14.14
CA ILE A 40 -2.63 0.27 15.47
C ILE A 40 -1.27 -0.28 15.87
N THR A 41 -0.38 0.59 16.36
CA THR A 41 0.94 0.18 16.86
C THR A 41 0.90 -0.01 18.37
N ASN A 42 1.44 -1.12 18.87
CA ASN A 42 1.70 -1.30 20.29
C ASN A 42 3.18 -0.96 20.58
N PRO A 43 3.47 0.11 21.34
CA PRO A 43 4.85 0.52 21.61
C PRO A 43 5.62 -0.46 22.51
N GLU A 44 4.92 -1.30 23.28
CA GLU A 44 5.57 -2.30 24.15
C GLU A 44 6.03 -3.52 23.34
N THR A 45 5.22 -3.98 22.39
CA THR A 45 5.53 -5.16 21.57
C THR A 45 6.15 -4.83 20.22
N LYS A 46 6.12 -3.55 19.80
CA LYS A 46 6.53 -3.07 18.48
C LYS A 46 5.78 -3.73 17.31
N GLU A 47 4.55 -4.15 17.58
CA GLU A 47 3.69 -4.77 16.58
C GLU A 47 2.74 -3.72 15.99
N LYS A 48 2.53 -3.76 14.67
CA LYS A 48 1.63 -2.85 13.94
C LYS A 48 0.61 -3.60 13.07
N PRO A 49 -0.26 -4.44 13.66
CA PRO A 49 -1.27 -5.17 12.92
C PRO A 49 -2.40 -4.23 12.43
N GLY A 50 -3.08 -4.69 11.37
CA GLY A 50 -4.39 -4.18 11.00
C GLY A 50 -5.50 -5.00 11.63
N LEU A 51 -6.56 -4.35 12.10
CA LEU A 51 -7.79 -4.99 12.55
C LEU A 51 -8.98 -4.44 11.78
N GLY A 52 -10.03 -5.23 11.56
CA GLY A 52 -11.23 -4.75 10.89
C GLY A 52 -12.37 -5.75 10.93
N SER A 53 -13.59 -5.23 10.82
CA SER A 53 -14.81 -6.00 10.59
C SER A 53 -15.87 -5.13 9.90
N ASP A 54 -16.98 -5.73 9.48
CA ASP A 54 -18.13 -5.00 8.92
C ASP A 54 -18.66 -3.90 9.86
N PHE A 55 -18.38 -4.01 11.16
CA PHE A 55 -18.80 -3.05 12.18
C PHE A 55 -17.85 -1.87 12.34
N THR A 56 -16.62 -1.95 11.83
CA THR A 56 -15.65 -0.84 11.83
C THR A 56 -15.60 -0.09 10.50
N PHE A 57 -16.38 -0.51 9.49
CA PHE A 57 -16.53 0.23 8.25
C PHE A 57 -17.25 1.59 8.49
N PRO A 58 -16.69 2.72 8.01
CA PRO A 58 -17.34 4.03 8.11
C PRO A 58 -18.76 4.04 7.54
N LYS A 59 -19.70 4.62 8.27
CA LYS A 59 -21.10 4.76 7.84
C LYS A 59 -21.28 5.88 6.82
N VAL A 60 -20.41 6.88 6.90
CA VAL A 60 -20.33 8.01 5.96
C VAL A 60 -18.87 8.32 5.73
N ALA A 61 -18.51 8.51 4.46
CA ALA A 61 -17.21 8.98 4.04
C ALA A 61 -17.39 10.32 3.31
N SER A 62 -16.62 11.34 3.70
CA SER A 62 -16.56 12.63 3.03
C SER A 62 -15.16 12.83 2.47
N VAL A 63 -15.10 13.09 1.17
CA VAL A 63 -13.86 13.35 0.43
C VAL A 63 -14.00 14.75 -0.17
N ASP A 64 -13.30 15.71 0.42
CA ASP A 64 -13.24 17.08 -0.07
C ASP A 64 -11.79 17.41 -0.45
N PRO A 65 -11.46 17.50 -1.75
CA PRO A 65 -10.12 17.81 -2.22
C PRO A 65 -9.58 19.15 -1.73
N GLU A 66 -10.43 20.12 -1.36
CA GLU A 66 -9.97 21.41 -0.82
C GLU A 66 -9.29 21.24 0.54
N LEU A 67 -9.71 20.24 1.34
CA LEU A 67 -9.07 19.89 2.62
C LEU A 67 -7.67 19.29 2.45
N MET A 68 -7.28 18.96 1.20
CA MET A 68 -6.00 18.34 0.88
C MET A 68 -4.98 19.33 0.30
N LEU A 69 -5.39 20.58 0.01
CA LEU A 69 -4.54 21.60 -0.59
C LEU A 69 -3.35 21.98 0.31
N THR A 70 -3.50 21.85 1.63
CA THR A 70 -2.45 22.17 2.61
C THR A 70 -1.51 21.00 2.90
N VAL A 71 -1.71 19.82 2.29
CA VAL A 71 -0.85 18.65 2.53
C VAL A 71 0.55 18.94 1.96
N PRO A 72 1.62 18.86 2.79
CA PRO A 72 2.98 19.18 2.35
C PRO A 72 3.47 18.24 1.24
N LYS A 73 4.35 18.72 0.37
CA LYS A 73 4.98 17.97 -0.75
C LYS A 73 5.43 16.56 -0.35
N LYS A 74 6.18 16.44 0.75
CA LYS A 74 6.68 15.15 1.27
C LYS A 74 5.56 14.18 1.64
N ILE A 75 4.49 14.68 2.26
CA ILE A 75 3.33 13.88 2.63
C ILE A 75 2.52 13.51 1.38
N THR A 76 2.32 14.43 0.43
CA THR A 76 1.67 14.14 -0.85
C THR A 76 2.37 13.02 -1.62
N ALA A 77 3.70 13.03 -1.67
CA ALA A 77 4.47 11.97 -2.29
C ALA A 77 4.24 10.63 -1.57
N SER A 78 4.41 10.61 -0.25
CA SER A 78 4.21 9.40 0.57
C SER A 78 2.80 8.82 0.45
N THR A 79 1.77 9.64 0.60
CA THR A 79 0.38 9.18 0.58
C THR A 79 -0.02 8.80 -0.85
N GLY A 80 0.41 9.55 -1.87
CA GLY A 80 0.14 9.18 -3.25
C GLY A 80 0.81 7.88 -3.68
N PHE A 81 2.01 7.58 -3.15
CA PHE A 81 2.65 6.27 -3.37
C PHE A 81 1.92 5.15 -2.64
N ASP A 82 1.34 5.42 -1.47
CA ASP A 82 0.47 4.48 -0.74
C ASP A 82 -0.74 4.05 -1.59
N VAL A 83 -1.40 5.00 -2.28
CA VAL A 83 -2.47 4.70 -3.26
C VAL A 83 -1.97 3.73 -4.33
N LEU A 84 -0.76 3.94 -4.85
CA LEU A 84 -0.17 3.05 -5.84
C LEU A 84 0.04 1.66 -5.26
N ALA A 85 0.73 1.56 -4.12
CA ALA A 85 1.04 0.29 -3.46
C ALA A 85 -0.22 -0.53 -3.18
N HIS A 86 -1.25 0.10 -2.61
CA HIS A 86 -2.57 -0.50 -2.43
C HIS A 86 -3.13 -1.07 -3.74
N SER A 87 -3.07 -0.29 -4.82
CA SER A 87 -3.60 -0.71 -6.12
C SER A 87 -2.79 -1.83 -6.76
N LEU A 88 -1.45 -1.82 -6.64
CA LEU A 88 -0.59 -2.88 -7.17
C LEU A 88 -0.84 -4.21 -6.45
N GLU A 89 -0.90 -4.17 -5.12
CA GLU A 89 -1.11 -5.37 -4.30
C GLU A 89 -2.52 -5.91 -4.45
N ALA A 90 -3.55 -5.07 -4.39
CA ALA A 90 -4.93 -5.49 -4.61
C ALA A 90 -5.14 -6.07 -6.03
N TYR A 91 -4.54 -5.47 -7.06
CA TYR A 91 -4.62 -5.98 -8.44
C TYR A 91 -3.99 -7.37 -8.57
N THR A 92 -2.88 -7.61 -7.88
CA THR A 92 -2.11 -8.86 -8.01
C THR A 92 -2.47 -9.91 -6.95
N SER A 93 -3.27 -9.56 -5.94
CA SER A 93 -3.71 -10.43 -4.84
C SER A 93 -4.45 -11.69 -5.30
N ASN A 94 -4.32 -12.76 -4.52
CA ASN A 94 -5.14 -13.97 -4.65
C ASN A 94 -6.63 -13.75 -4.40
N SER A 95 -7.00 -12.66 -3.74
CA SER A 95 -8.39 -12.23 -3.54
C SER A 95 -8.87 -11.20 -4.56
N ALA A 96 -8.08 -10.88 -5.59
CA ALA A 96 -8.48 -9.97 -6.65
C ALA A 96 -9.74 -10.47 -7.39
N THR A 97 -10.64 -9.55 -7.71
CA THR A 97 -11.87 -9.79 -8.46
C THR A 97 -11.91 -8.90 -9.71
N PRO A 98 -12.76 -9.17 -10.71
CA PRO A 98 -12.91 -8.28 -11.86
C PRO A 98 -13.28 -6.83 -11.48
N ILE A 99 -14.00 -6.63 -10.38
CA ILE A 99 -14.39 -5.28 -9.92
C ILE A 99 -13.18 -4.56 -9.30
N THR A 100 -12.42 -5.23 -8.43
CA THR A 100 -11.21 -4.64 -7.85
C THR A 100 -10.17 -4.38 -8.95
N ASP A 101 -10.10 -5.23 -9.98
CA ASP A 101 -9.19 -5.04 -11.10
C ASP A 101 -9.47 -3.74 -11.87
N LEU A 102 -10.74 -3.47 -12.17
CA LEU A 102 -11.15 -2.22 -12.83
C LEU A 102 -10.80 -0.99 -11.98
N MET A 103 -11.05 -1.05 -10.67
CA MET A 103 -10.73 0.04 -9.73
C MET A 103 -9.22 0.25 -9.62
N CYS A 104 -8.43 -0.82 -9.52
CA CYS A 104 -6.97 -0.75 -9.44
C CYS A 104 -6.38 -0.20 -10.74
N GLU A 105 -6.84 -0.65 -11.91
CA GLU A 105 -6.36 -0.13 -13.20
C GLU A 105 -6.54 1.40 -13.27
N GLU A 106 -7.75 1.88 -12.97
CA GLU A 106 -8.05 3.31 -13.00
C GLU A 106 -7.22 4.09 -11.96
N ALA A 107 -7.08 3.56 -10.74
CA ALA A 107 -6.25 4.18 -9.70
C ALA A 107 -4.78 4.29 -10.14
N ILE A 108 -4.20 3.24 -10.73
CA ILE A 108 -2.81 3.23 -11.22
C ILE A 108 -2.63 4.28 -12.33
N ARG A 109 -3.57 4.36 -13.28
CA ARG A 109 -3.56 5.37 -14.36
C ARG A 109 -3.61 6.79 -13.82
N ILE A 110 -4.51 7.05 -12.88
CA ILE A 110 -4.65 8.37 -12.25
C ILE A 110 -3.37 8.74 -11.50
N VAL A 111 -2.80 7.83 -10.71
CA VAL A 111 -1.54 8.07 -9.99
C VAL A 111 -0.41 8.37 -10.95
N GLY A 112 -0.23 7.55 -12.00
CA GLY A 112 0.79 7.77 -13.03
C GLY A 112 0.71 9.14 -13.69
N LYS A 113 -0.52 9.63 -13.92
CA LYS A 113 -0.80 10.93 -14.56
C LYS A 113 -0.70 12.13 -13.61
N HIS A 114 -1.18 12.03 -12.37
CA HIS A 114 -1.43 13.21 -11.51
C HIS A 114 -0.49 13.33 -10.32
N LEU A 115 0.17 12.26 -9.86
CA LEU A 115 0.96 12.32 -8.62
C LEU A 115 2.12 13.30 -8.71
N ARG A 116 2.89 13.28 -9.81
CA ARG A 116 4.01 14.22 -10.05
C ARG A 116 3.54 15.67 -9.95
N THR A 117 2.40 15.98 -10.56
CA THR A 117 1.81 17.32 -10.53
C THR A 117 1.43 17.75 -9.12
N ALA A 118 0.75 16.90 -8.34
CA ALA A 118 0.36 17.25 -6.97
C ALA A 118 1.56 17.37 -6.01
N VAL A 119 2.63 16.61 -6.27
CA VAL A 119 3.89 16.71 -5.51
C VAL A 119 4.61 18.01 -5.82
N GLU A 120 4.64 18.44 -7.08
CA GLU A 120 5.31 19.69 -7.48
C GLU A 120 4.48 20.94 -7.15
N ASP A 121 3.18 20.90 -7.43
CA ASP A 121 2.21 21.95 -7.13
C ASP A 121 1.07 21.40 -6.27
N GLY A 122 1.24 21.49 -4.95
CA GLY A 122 0.26 21.05 -3.98
C GLY A 122 -1.07 21.83 -4.00
N SER A 123 -1.12 22.98 -4.69
CA SER A 123 -2.32 23.80 -4.87
C SER A 123 -3.14 23.44 -6.11
N ASN A 124 -2.64 22.53 -6.95
CA ASN A 124 -3.35 22.06 -8.13
C ASN A 124 -4.58 21.23 -7.76
N LEU A 125 -5.74 21.87 -7.74
CA LEU A 125 -7.00 21.24 -7.32
C LEU A 125 -7.41 20.06 -8.22
N GLU A 126 -7.10 20.10 -9.52
CA GLU A 126 -7.39 18.99 -10.43
C GLU A 126 -6.58 17.75 -10.04
N ALA A 127 -5.27 17.89 -9.82
CA ALA A 127 -4.42 16.80 -9.39
C ALA A 127 -4.82 16.27 -8.00
N ARG A 128 -5.20 17.15 -7.06
CA ARG A 128 -5.73 16.75 -5.74
C ARG A 128 -7.03 15.97 -5.86
N THR A 129 -7.96 16.44 -6.70
CA THR A 129 -9.25 15.77 -6.93
C THR A 129 -9.04 14.39 -7.54
N ALA A 130 -8.15 14.29 -8.53
CA ALA A 130 -7.81 13.03 -9.17
C ALA A 130 -7.20 12.04 -8.16
N LEU A 131 -6.22 12.46 -7.37
CA LEU A 131 -5.61 11.60 -6.35
C LEU A 131 -6.58 11.19 -5.24
N ALA A 132 -7.49 12.07 -4.82
CA ALA A 132 -8.52 11.74 -3.83
C ALA A 132 -9.51 10.68 -4.38
N TYR A 133 -9.81 10.73 -5.68
CA TYR A 133 -10.58 9.70 -6.35
C TYR A 133 -9.80 8.38 -6.44
N ALA A 134 -8.52 8.42 -6.84
CA ALA A 134 -7.66 7.23 -6.89
C ALA A 134 -7.52 6.57 -5.51
N ASP A 135 -7.37 7.35 -4.44
CA ASP A 135 -7.34 6.88 -3.05
C ASP A 135 -8.64 6.15 -2.65
N THR A 136 -9.78 6.68 -3.10
CA THR A 136 -11.09 6.04 -2.89
C THR A 136 -11.20 4.71 -3.65
N LEU A 137 -10.70 4.63 -4.89
CA LEU A 137 -10.68 3.39 -5.67
C LEU A 137 -9.73 2.35 -5.06
N ALA A 138 -8.55 2.77 -4.63
CA ALA A 138 -7.56 1.93 -3.98
C ALA A 138 -8.09 1.36 -2.65
N GLY A 139 -8.73 2.20 -1.83
CA GLY A 139 -9.35 1.75 -0.60
C GLY A 139 -10.47 0.72 -0.83
N PHE A 140 -11.34 0.89 -1.84
CA PHE A 140 -12.36 -0.12 -2.16
C PHE A 140 -11.71 -1.44 -2.59
N SER A 141 -10.62 -1.33 -3.35
CA SER A 141 -9.85 -2.47 -3.81
C SER A 141 -9.27 -3.27 -2.64
N ILE A 142 -8.62 -2.61 -1.67
CA ILE A 142 -8.05 -3.30 -0.49
C ILE A 142 -9.11 -3.72 0.54
N ALA A 143 -10.29 -3.10 0.57
CA ALA A 143 -11.41 -3.58 1.40
C ALA A 143 -11.88 -4.99 0.96
N VAL A 144 -11.65 -5.37 -0.29
CA VAL A 144 -12.05 -6.67 -0.86
C VAL A 144 -10.84 -7.59 -1.07
N ALA A 145 -9.84 -7.13 -1.82
CA ALA A 145 -8.69 -7.93 -2.23
C ALA A 145 -7.56 -7.95 -1.18
N VAL A 146 -7.62 -7.05 -0.18
CA VAL A 146 -6.62 -6.89 0.88
C VAL A 146 -5.24 -6.55 0.32
N ILE A 147 -4.30 -6.19 1.21
CA ILE A 147 -2.89 -5.98 0.89
C ILE A 147 -2.12 -7.31 0.82
N THR A 148 -0.89 -7.30 0.31
CA THR A 148 -0.05 -8.51 0.18
C THR A 148 1.32 -8.34 0.86
N LEU A 149 2.39 -8.88 0.27
CA LEU A 149 3.72 -8.99 0.86
C LEU A 149 4.36 -7.63 1.20
N CYS A 150 4.19 -6.61 0.35
CA CYS A 150 4.88 -5.33 0.56
C CYS A 150 4.36 -4.60 1.80
N HIS A 151 3.03 -4.49 1.94
CA HIS A 151 2.43 -3.95 3.16
C HIS A 151 2.69 -4.82 4.39
N ALA A 152 2.67 -6.15 4.25
CA ALA A 152 2.97 -7.04 5.38
C ALA A 152 4.36 -6.75 5.96
N ILE A 153 5.37 -6.59 5.11
CA ILE A 153 6.73 -6.22 5.55
C ILE A 153 6.75 -4.78 6.07
N SER A 154 6.06 -3.84 5.40
CA SER A 154 6.04 -2.42 5.76
C SER A 154 5.44 -2.16 7.14
N HIS A 155 4.40 -2.89 7.51
CA HIS A 155 3.83 -2.85 8.86
C HIS A 155 4.86 -3.29 9.90
N ALA A 156 5.61 -4.36 9.62
CA ALA A 156 6.65 -4.85 10.52
C ALA A 156 7.81 -3.86 10.67
N VAL A 157 8.24 -3.25 9.57
CA VAL A 157 9.23 -2.16 9.59
C VAL A 157 8.71 -0.99 10.45
N GLY A 158 7.47 -0.55 10.22
CA GLY A 158 6.86 0.58 10.93
C GLY A 158 6.55 0.33 12.41
N GLY A 159 6.48 -0.93 12.84
CA GLY A 159 6.38 -1.31 14.25
C GLY A 159 7.73 -1.23 14.97
N VAL A 160 8.80 -1.66 14.30
CA VAL A 160 10.17 -1.71 14.85
C VAL A 160 10.91 -0.36 14.73
N SER A 161 10.59 0.43 13.72
CA SER A 161 11.19 1.72 13.40
C SER A 161 10.11 2.72 13.04
N GLU A 162 10.25 3.97 13.49
CA GLU A 162 9.27 5.04 13.21
C GLU A 162 9.44 5.61 11.80
N THR A 163 9.30 4.76 10.78
CA THR A 163 9.41 5.15 9.38
C THR A 163 8.09 5.76 8.86
N VAL A 164 8.20 6.58 7.82
CA VAL A 164 7.03 7.05 7.08
C VAL A 164 6.53 5.92 6.19
N HIS A 165 5.26 5.52 6.35
CA HIS A 165 4.72 4.30 5.73
C HIS A 165 4.92 4.23 4.22
N GLY A 166 4.57 5.28 3.48
CA GLY A 166 4.73 5.32 2.03
C GLY A 166 6.19 5.30 1.57
N GLU A 167 7.12 5.87 2.33
CA GLU A 167 8.56 5.81 2.04
C GLU A 167 9.10 4.39 2.18
N THR A 168 8.64 3.67 3.21
CA THR A 168 8.98 2.27 3.42
C THR A 168 8.42 1.40 2.31
N LEU A 169 7.17 1.63 1.89
CA LEU A 169 6.58 0.97 0.72
C LEU A 169 7.41 1.23 -0.54
N ALA A 170 7.77 2.50 -0.83
CA ALA A 170 8.56 2.85 -2.01
C ALA A 170 9.92 2.13 -2.06
N ALA A 171 10.61 2.01 -0.93
CA ALA A 171 11.88 1.29 -0.86
C ALA A 171 11.75 -0.23 -1.13
N MET A 172 10.57 -0.81 -0.94
CA MET A 172 10.35 -2.26 -1.01
C MET A 172 9.59 -2.71 -2.25
N THR A 173 8.69 -1.88 -2.80
CA THR A 173 7.82 -2.24 -3.93
C THR A 173 8.59 -2.80 -5.13
N PRO A 174 9.71 -2.22 -5.60
CA PRO A 174 10.44 -2.81 -6.72
C PRO A 174 10.96 -4.23 -6.45
N HIS A 175 11.31 -4.54 -5.20
CA HIS A 175 11.85 -5.85 -4.81
C HIS A 175 10.75 -6.88 -4.57
N THR A 176 9.62 -6.48 -3.99
CA THR A 176 8.44 -7.34 -3.82
C THR A 176 7.79 -7.64 -5.17
N MET A 177 7.73 -6.67 -6.09
CA MET A 177 7.32 -6.91 -7.48
C MET A 177 8.21 -7.96 -8.15
N ARG A 178 9.53 -7.81 -8.11
CA ARG A 178 10.47 -8.79 -8.69
C ARG A 178 10.35 -10.17 -8.06
N PHE A 179 10.01 -10.25 -6.77
CA PHE A 179 9.77 -11.51 -6.08
C PHE A 179 8.54 -12.23 -6.64
N SER A 180 7.41 -11.52 -6.80
CA SER A 180 6.09 -12.11 -7.09
C SER A 180 5.68 -12.09 -8.58
N MET A 181 6.34 -11.30 -9.42
CA MET A 181 5.89 -11.01 -10.79
C MET A 181 5.67 -12.23 -11.69
N ASN A 182 6.50 -13.27 -11.53
CA ASN A 182 6.40 -14.49 -12.33
C ASN A 182 5.18 -15.35 -11.99
N SER A 183 4.54 -15.14 -10.83
CA SER A 183 3.29 -15.83 -10.49
C SER A 183 2.08 -15.26 -11.23
N ARG A 184 2.13 -14.00 -11.69
CA ARG A 184 1.05 -13.32 -12.41
C ARG A 184 1.56 -12.40 -13.53
N PRO A 185 2.30 -12.95 -14.51
CA PRO A 185 3.08 -12.14 -15.44
C PRO A 185 2.22 -11.11 -16.20
N GLU A 186 1.03 -11.49 -16.65
CA GLU A 186 0.15 -10.57 -17.40
C GLU A 186 -0.30 -9.36 -16.57
N LYS A 187 -0.72 -9.57 -15.32
CA LYS A 187 -1.06 -8.46 -14.42
C LYS A 187 0.14 -7.58 -14.13
N TYR A 188 1.30 -8.18 -13.85
CA TYR A 188 2.51 -7.41 -13.58
C TYR A 188 3.00 -6.61 -14.79
N LYS A 189 2.92 -7.14 -16.02
CA LYS A 189 3.20 -6.36 -17.24
C LYS A 189 2.25 -5.17 -17.41
N ASN A 190 0.97 -5.35 -17.10
CA ASN A 190 -0.03 -4.29 -17.27
C ASN A 190 0.21 -3.08 -16.34
N ILE A 191 0.79 -3.29 -15.15
CA ILE A 191 1.09 -2.20 -14.19
C ILE A 191 1.87 -1.05 -14.85
N GLY A 192 2.95 -1.36 -15.56
CA GLY A 192 3.78 -0.35 -16.23
C GLY A 192 3.02 0.39 -17.33
N ARG A 193 2.18 -0.32 -18.09
CA ARG A 193 1.31 0.28 -19.11
C ARG A 193 0.29 1.22 -18.51
N PHE A 194 -0.35 0.81 -17.42
CA PHE A 194 -1.31 1.64 -16.70
C PHE A 194 -0.65 2.91 -16.16
N LEU A 195 0.56 2.82 -15.60
CA LEU A 195 1.32 4.00 -15.15
C LEU A 195 1.66 4.97 -16.28
N ARG A 196 1.89 4.46 -17.50
CA ARG A 196 2.09 5.27 -18.72
C ARG A 196 0.79 5.74 -19.36
N ASN A 197 -0.36 5.37 -18.80
CA ASN A 197 -1.68 5.58 -19.38
C ASN A 197 -1.83 4.97 -20.80
N GLU A 198 -1.26 3.79 -21.01
CA GLU A 198 -1.32 3.00 -22.25
C GLU A 198 -2.34 1.87 -22.13
N ASP A 199 -2.89 1.42 -23.27
CA ASP A 199 -3.76 0.24 -23.32
C ASP A 199 -2.93 -1.05 -23.41
N CYS A 200 -3.45 -2.15 -22.85
CA CYS A 200 -2.77 -3.46 -22.82
C CYS A 200 -2.54 -4.09 -24.20
N CYS A 201 -3.15 -3.54 -25.26
CA CYS A 201 -3.11 -4.07 -26.62
C CYS A 201 -1.88 -3.64 -27.44
N ALA A 202 -1.00 -2.83 -26.85
CA ALA A 202 0.13 -2.20 -27.55
C ALA A 202 1.40 -3.06 -27.50
N ASP A 203 1.48 -4.07 -28.37
CA ASP A 203 2.65 -4.94 -28.63
C ASP A 203 3.13 -5.87 -27.49
N ASP A 204 3.83 -6.94 -27.84
CA ASP A 204 4.35 -7.95 -26.89
C ASP A 204 5.79 -7.64 -26.42
N SER A 205 6.29 -6.42 -26.68
CA SER A 205 7.66 -6.00 -26.35
C SER A 205 7.84 -5.58 -24.88
N PHE A 206 6.74 -5.28 -24.20
CA PHE A 206 6.76 -4.83 -22.81
C PHE A 206 7.04 -6.00 -21.87
N SER A 207 8.22 -5.97 -21.25
CA SER A 207 8.69 -7.00 -20.33
C SER A 207 8.17 -6.76 -18.91
N LEU A 208 8.33 -7.77 -18.06
CA LEU A 208 8.04 -7.65 -16.63
C LEU A 208 8.93 -6.59 -15.94
N GLU A 209 10.19 -6.49 -16.35
CA GLU A 209 11.13 -5.54 -15.78
C GLU A 209 10.80 -4.09 -16.21
N ASP A 210 10.19 -3.88 -17.38
CA ASP A 210 9.73 -2.56 -17.80
C ASP A 210 8.67 -1.99 -16.85
N SER A 211 7.78 -2.84 -16.28
CA SER A 211 6.84 -2.41 -15.24
C SER A 211 7.55 -1.97 -13.97
N VAL A 212 8.59 -2.70 -13.55
CA VAL A 212 9.36 -2.35 -12.36
C VAL A 212 10.11 -1.04 -12.60
N ALA A 213 10.69 -0.86 -13.78
CA ALA A 213 11.37 0.37 -14.17
C ALA A 213 10.43 1.59 -14.16
N GLU A 214 9.16 1.45 -14.56
CA GLU A 214 8.19 2.55 -14.47
C GLU A 214 7.81 2.91 -13.03
N VAL A 215 7.71 1.91 -12.15
CA VAL A 215 7.51 2.16 -10.71
C VAL A 215 8.73 2.85 -10.10
N GLU A 216 9.95 2.37 -10.39
CA GLU A 216 11.20 2.98 -9.94
C GLU A 216 11.35 4.41 -10.47
N LYS A 217 10.98 4.66 -11.73
CA LYS A 217 10.96 6.01 -12.32
C LYS A 217 10.01 6.93 -11.56
N LEU A 218 8.79 6.49 -11.27
CA LEU A 218 7.85 7.29 -10.47
C LEU A 218 8.41 7.57 -9.07
N ILE A 219 8.98 6.56 -8.38
CA ILE A 219 9.61 6.71 -7.05
C ILE A 219 10.70 7.79 -7.10
N ASN A 220 11.54 7.78 -8.13
CA ASN A 220 12.58 8.80 -8.34
C ASN A 220 11.96 10.19 -8.58
N ASP A 221 10.99 10.30 -9.47
CA ASP A 221 10.36 11.57 -9.86
C ASP A 221 9.66 12.28 -8.70
N ILE A 222 9.10 11.51 -7.75
CA ILE A 222 8.43 12.06 -6.55
C ILE A 222 9.38 12.23 -5.35
N GLY A 223 10.68 11.96 -5.53
CA GLY A 223 11.70 12.16 -4.50
C GLY A 223 11.69 11.11 -3.38
N MET A 224 11.20 9.90 -3.63
CA MET A 224 11.05 8.82 -2.64
C MET A 224 12.06 7.68 -2.79
N ASN A 225 13.06 7.82 -3.67
CA ASN A 225 14.15 6.85 -3.77
C ASN A 225 15.09 6.95 -2.56
N GLN A 226 14.63 6.45 -1.42
CA GLN A 226 15.32 6.47 -0.14
C GLN A 226 15.35 5.03 0.40
N PRO A 227 16.52 4.38 0.48
CA PRO A 227 16.62 3.01 0.97
C PRO A 227 16.40 2.94 2.49
N LEU A 228 16.05 1.76 3.03
CA LEU A 228 15.58 1.62 4.42
C LEU A 228 16.58 2.14 5.46
N HIS A 229 17.90 2.01 5.22
CA HIS A 229 18.92 2.53 6.16
C HIS A 229 18.87 4.05 6.34
N THR A 230 18.41 4.79 5.33
CA THR A 230 18.22 6.26 5.41
C THR A 230 16.93 6.65 6.13
N GLN A 231 15.99 5.71 6.29
CA GLN A 231 14.71 5.91 6.97
C GLN A 231 14.76 5.58 8.48
N GLY A 232 15.93 5.22 9.01
CA GLY A 232 16.12 4.87 10.42
C GLY A 232 16.10 3.37 10.73
N VAL A 233 15.88 2.51 9.71
CA VAL A 233 15.97 1.06 9.88
C VAL A 233 17.42 0.65 10.09
N LYS A 234 17.67 -0.19 11.10
CA LYS A 234 19.00 -0.72 11.41
C LYS A 234 19.16 -2.14 10.91
N ILE A 235 20.37 -2.50 10.48
CA ILE A 235 20.66 -3.83 9.96
C ILE A 235 20.45 -4.92 11.01
N GLU A 236 20.68 -4.62 12.30
CA GLU A 236 20.41 -5.55 13.40
C GLU A 236 18.92 -5.86 13.60
N HIS A 237 18.01 -5.03 13.08
CA HIS A 237 16.56 -5.20 13.23
C HIS A 237 15.91 -6.04 12.12
N LEU A 238 16.64 -6.41 11.05
CA LEU A 238 16.03 -7.11 9.91
C LEU A 238 15.42 -8.47 10.30
N GLU A 239 16.05 -9.19 11.23
CA GLU A 239 15.54 -10.45 11.77
C GLU A 239 14.26 -10.25 12.60
N GLU A 240 14.22 -9.20 13.44
CA GLU A 240 13.04 -8.82 14.23
C GLU A 240 11.87 -8.49 13.31
N ILE A 241 12.12 -7.71 12.25
CA ILE A 241 11.13 -7.34 11.23
C ILE A 241 10.60 -8.58 10.51
N ALA A 242 11.48 -9.46 10.01
CA ALA A 242 11.05 -10.67 9.29
C ALA A 242 10.20 -11.60 10.18
N ASN A 243 10.57 -11.76 11.45
CA ASN A 243 9.77 -12.52 12.42
C ASN A 243 8.41 -11.87 12.66
N GLY A 244 8.37 -10.54 12.81
CA GLY A 244 7.13 -9.78 12.99
C GLY A 244 6.16 -9.95 11.81
N THR A 245 6.67 -9.85 10.59
CA THR A 245 5.89 -10.06 9.36
C THR A 245 5.19 -11.42 9.37
N ILE A 246 5.90 -12.50 9.73
CA ILE A 246 5.32 -13.85 9.79
C ILE A 246 4.32 -13.99 10.93
N LYS A 247 4.61 -13.35 12.08
CA LYS A 247 3.82 -13.49 13.29
C LYS A 247 2.45 -12.83 13.20
N TYR A 248 2.39 -11.56 12.80
CA TYR A 248 1.16 -10.75 12.90
C TYR A 248 0.67 -10.15 11.57
N MET A 249 1.36 -10.42 10.45
CA MET A 249 0.94 -10.01 9.10
C MET A 249 0.77 -11.19 8.14
N SER A 250 0.59 -12.41 8.66
CA SER A 250 0.45 -13.64 7.88
C SER A 250 -0.68 -13.60 6.85
N GLY A 251 -1.79 -12.91 7.14
CA GLY A 251 -2.89 -12.73 6.20
C GLY A 251 -2.46 -12.06 4.89
N GLY A 252 -1.57 -11.07 4.94
CA GLY A 252 -1.02 -10.45 3.72
C GLY A 252 -0.09 -11.39 2.96
N LEU A 253 0.68 -12.23 3.67
CA LEU A 253 1.57 -13.23 3.07
C LEU A 253 0.79 -14.32 2.33
N ASP A 254 -0.34 -14.77 2.89
CA ASP A 254 -1.16 -15.82 2.30
C ASP A 254 -1.92 -15.34 1.05
N LEU A 255 -2.17 -14.03 0.94
CA LEU A 255 -2.84 -13.41 -0.20
C LEU A 255 -1.89 -12.99 -1.32
N ASP A 256 -0.58 -12.98 -1.09
CA ASP A 256 0.39 -12.74 -2.16
C ASP A 256 0.35 -13.87 -3.19
N PRO A 257 0.41 -13.58 -4.51
CA PRO A 257 0.46 -14.62 -5.53
C PRO A 257 1.71 -15.51 -5.46
N LYS A 258 2.73 -15.12 -4.70
CA LYS A 258 3.86 -15.98 -4.36
C LYS A 258 4.06 -16.01 -2.85
N ARG A 259 3.90 -17.19 -2.26
CA ARG A 259 4.12 -17.39 -0.82
C ARG A 259 5.59 -17.14 -0.47
N ALA A 260 5.85 -16.18 0.41
CA ALA A 260 7.19 -15.85 0.90
C ALA A 260 7.57 -16.67 2.15
N SER A 261 8.79 -17.20 2.16
CA SER A 261 9.46 -17.70 3.36
C SER A 261 10.09 -16.57 4.18
N LYS A 262 10.59 -16.89 5.37
CA LYS A 262 11.36 -15.92 6.18
C LYS A 262 12.62 -15.47 5.44
N GLU A 263 13.28 -16.39 4.78
CA GLU A 263 14.50 -16.15 4.01
C GLU A 263 14.22 -15.20 2.84
N ASP A 264 13.09 -15.35 2.15
CA ASP A 264 12.66 -14.44 1.09
C ASP A 264 12.43 -13.02 1.63
N ILE A 265 11.74 -12.90 2.78
CA ILE A 265 11.49 -11.60 3.44
C ILE A 265 12.83 -10.93 3.81
N LEU A 266 13.78 -11.68 4.38
CA LEU A 266 15.11 -11.17 4.70
C LEU A 266 15.88 -10.75 3.45
N GLU A 267 15.75 -11.45 2.34
CA GLU A 267 16.39 -11.07 1.08
C GLU A 267 15.79 -9.77 0.52
N ILE A 268 14.47 -9.62 0.55
CA ILE A 268 13.78 -8.37 0.16
C ILE A 268 14.27 -7.22 1.04
N LEU A 269 14.26 -7.39 2.36
CA LEU A 269 14.74 -6.38 3.31
C LEU A 269 16.19 -5.97 3.04
N LYS A 270 17.08 -6.93 2.73
CA LYS A 270 18.49 -6.65 2.40
C LYS A 270 18.66 -5.91 1.08
N LYS A 271 17.81 -6.19 0.08
CA LYS A 271 17.84 -5.49 -1.22
C LYS A 271 17.30 -4.06 -1.10
N SER A 272 16.32 -3.86 -0.22
CA SER A 272 15.75 -2.55 0.11
C SER A 272 16.58 -1.73 1.11
N PHE A 273 17.61 -2.33 1.71
CA PHE A 273 18.38 -1.72 2.79
C PHE A 273 19.22 -0.55 2.32
#